data_AF-A0A1G3G5C4-F1
#
_entry.id   AF-A0A1G3G5C4-F1
#
_cell.length_a   1.000
_cell.length_b   1.000
_cell.length_c   1.000
_cell.angle_alpha   90.00
_cell.angle_beta   90.00
_cell.angle_gamma   90.00
#
_symmetry.space_group_name_H-M   'P 1'
#
loop_
_entity.id
_entity.type
_entity.pdbx_description
1 polymer ?
#
loop_
_entity_poly.entity_id
_entity_poly.type
_entity_poly.pdbx_seq_one_letter_code
_entity_poly.pdbx_strand_id
1 'polypeptide(L)'
;MRAHSFPLFLTAALALAACNPYEFNKPVGSEIDEGGFGNATMNNTLLMTGQIDATSALGNRFATEVPSTITFAFNSSQLTEAARVTLRQQADWIRQFPEVRFRVYGHTDLVGSDAYNKSLGLRRAQAVVAYFGSLGISTTRLEAVVSYGKTQPVIQTPGPEERNRRTVTEVSGFVNDSEMLLNGKYAAIIMREYINNAVRPHPPNTDISTQVNPAAGQ
;
A
#
# COMPACT_ATOMS: atom_id res chain seq x y z
N MET A 1 39.58 63.46 -17.43
CA MET A 1 39.30 62.17 -16.76
C MET A 1 37.80 61.89 -16.93
N ARG A 2 37.44 61.32 -18.08
CA ARG A 2 36.84 59.98 -18.29
C ARG A 2 35.51 59.75 -17.58
N ALA A 3 34.44 59.98 -18.35
CA ALA A 3 33.05 59.72 -18.03
C ALA A 3 32.69 58.23 -18.19
N HIS A 4 32.10 57.67 -17.14
CA HIS A 4 30.91 56.82 -17.09
C HIS A 4 30.46 56.10 -18.37
N SER A 5 30.47 54.76 -18.35
CA SER A 5 29.49 53.88 -19.01
C SER A 5 29.87 52.40 -18.78
N PHE A 6 29.52 51.86 -17.61
CA PHE A 6 29.75 50.44 -17.31
C PHE A 6 28.65 49.69 -16.50
N PRO A 7 27.34 50.05 -16.52
CA PRO A 7 26.34 49.19 -15.84
C PRO A 7 25.59 48.24 -16.78
N LEU A 8 25.67 48.36 -18.10
CA LEU A 8 24.78 47.63 -19.02
C LEU A 8 25.27 46.22 -19.41
N PHE A 9 26.56 45.96 -19.33
CA PHE A 9 27.13 44.66 -19.72
C PHE A 9 27.02 43.59 -18.63
N LEU A 10 26.92 43.99 -17.36
CA LEU A 10 26.83 43.02 -16.25
C LEU A 10 25.41 42.45 -16.09
N THR A 11 24.38 43.23 -16.42
CA THR A 11 22.97 42.79 -16.36
C THR A 11 22.62 41.83 -17.50
N ALA A 12 23.24 41.97 -18.68
CA ALA A 12 23.03 41.07 -19.80
C ALA A 12 23.68 39.69 -19.59
N ALA A 13 24.80 39.62 -18.85
CA ALA A 13 25.46 38.36 -18.54
C ALA A 13 24.69 37.50 -17.52
N LEU A 14 23.98 38.12 -16.57
CA LEU A 14 23.10 37.40 -15.63
C LEU A 14 21.82 36.86 -16.28
N ALA A 15 21.38 37.43 -17.41
CA ALA A 15 20.20 36.94 -18.13
C ALA A 15 20.47 35.66 -18.94
N LEU A 16 21.72 35.36 -19.31
CA LEU A 16 22.07 34.18 -20.10
C LEU A 16 22.31 32.91 -19.28
N ALA A 17 22.45 33.01 -17.95
CA ALA A 17 22.68 31.86 -17.08
C ALA A 17 21.39 31.10 -16.68
N ALA A 18 20.21 31.55 -17.11
CA ALA A 18 18.94 30.88 -16.84
C ALA A 18 18.57 29.80 -17.88
N CYS A 19 19.36 29.64 -18.94
CA CYS A 19 19.16 28.55 -19.90
C CYS A 19 19.78 27.25 -19.36
N ASN A 20 18.98 26.48 -18.62
CA ASN A 20 19.30 25.09 -18.33
C ASN A 20 19.04 24.27 -19.62
N PRO A 21 20.05 23.60 -20.21
CA PRO A 21 19.93 22.98 -21.55
C PRO A 21 19.20 21.63 -21.57
N TYR A 22 18.44 21.32 -20.52
CA TYR A 22 17.63 20.13 -20.44
C TYR A 22 16.20 20.52 -20.04
N GLU A 23 15.21 19.87 -20.67
CA GLU A 23 13.86 19.65 -20.13
C GLU A 23 12.65 20.41 -20.70
N PHE A 24 12.66 20.93 -21.94
CA PHE A 24 11.39 21.37 -22.59
C PHE A 24 10.38 20.21 -22.76
N ASN A 25 10.86 18.98 -22.87
CA ASN A 25 10.01 17.78 -23.00
C ASN A 25 9.60 17.17 -21.65
N LYS A 26 9.83 17.86 -20.53
CA LYS A 26 9.36 17.36 -19.23
C LYS A 26 8.13 18.15 -18.78
N PRO A 27 7.09 17.47 -18.28
CA PRO A 27 5.91 18.14 -17.77
C PRO A 27 6.29 19.04 -16.58
N VAL A 28 5.66 20.21 -16.49
CA VAL A 28 5.79 21.13 -15.34
C VAL A 28 5.53 20.34 -14.05
N GLY A 29 6.52 20.33 -13.15
CA GLY A 29 6.50 19.50 -11.93
C GLY A 29 7.43 18.28 -11.96
N SER A 30 8.26 18.09 -12.97
CA SER A 30 9.33 17.07 -12.95
C SER A 30 10.38 17.30 -11.85
N GLU A 31 10.47 18.53 -11.33
CA GLU A 31 11.43 18.93 -10.30
C GLU A 31 11.01 18.49 -8.88
N ILE A 32 9.74 18.12 -8.68
CA ILE A 32 9.19 17.56 -7.42
C ILE A 32 9.09 16.03 -7.47
N ASP A 33 9.84 15.38 -8.36
CA ASP A 33 9.81 13.92 -8.52
C ASP A 33 10.51 13.22 -7.34
N GLU A 34 9.72 12.86 -6.32
CA GLU A 34 10.08 11.92 -5.25
C GLU A 34 10.08 10.45 -5.72
N GLY A 35 10.05 10.20 -7.05
CA GLY A 35 10.07 8.86 -7.66
C GLY A 35 8.70 8.20 -7.77
N GLY A 36 7.62 8.92 -7.50
CA GLY A 36 6.24 8.41 -7.47
C GLY A 36 5.29 9.04 -8.50
N PHE A 37 5.74 10.04 -9.26
CA PHE A 37 4.87 10.76 -10.19
C PHE A 37 4.42 9.85 -11.34
N GLY A 38 3.11 9.75 -11.57
CA GLY A 38 2.53 8.87 -12.59
C GLY A 38 2.38 7.40 -12.22
N ASN A 39 2.87 6.96 -11.04
CA ASN A 39 2.79 5.57 -10.62
C ASN A 39 1.33 5.07 -10.46
N ALA A 40 0.43 5.92 -9.96
CA ALA A 40 -1.00 5.58 -9.86
C ALA A 40 -1.64 5.39 -11.25
N THR A 41 -1.32 6.24 -12.22
CA THR A 41 -1.81 6.13 -13.60
C THR A 41 -1.27 4.88 -14.28
N MET A 42 0.02 4.58 -14.08
CA MET A 42 0.66 3.36 -14.59
C MET A 42 0.03 2.12 -13.96
N ASN A 43 -0.14 2.08 -12.64
CA ASN A 43 -0.76 0.96 -11.93
C ASN A 43 -2.20 0.72 -12.43
N ASN A 44 -3.01 1.78 -12.52
CA ASN A 44 -4.37 1.69 -13.05
C ASN A 44 -4.40 1.21 -14.51
N THR A 45 -3.50 1.70 -15.36
CA THR A 45 -3.39 1.27 -16.76
C THR A 45 -3.02 -0.21 -16.85
N LEU A 46 -2.08 -0.68 -16.03
CA LEU A 46 -1.64 -2.07 -15.98
C LEU A 46 -2.74 -3.00 -15.46
N LEU A 47 -3.53 -2.56 -14.46
CA LEU A 47 -4.71 -3.28 -13.98
C LEU A 47 -5.80 -3.37 -15.07
N MET A 48 -6.11 -2.26 -15.74
CA MET A 48 -7.17 -2.19 -16.76
C MET A 48 -6.82 -2.95 -18.05
N THR A 49 -5.53 -3.05 -18.37
CA THR A 49 -5.03 -3.82 -19.52
C THR A 49 -4.76 -5.29 -19.18
N GLY A 50 -4.96 -5.70 -17.92
CA GLY A 50 -4.70 -7.07 -17.45
C GLY A 50 -3.22 -7.45 -17.38
N GLN A 51 -2.30 -6.48 -17.49
CA GLN A 51 -0.86 -6.70 -17.37
C GLN A 51 -0.43 -6.95 -15.92
N ILE A 52 -1.17 -6.43 -14.95
CA ILE A 52 -1.03 -6.74 -13.52
C ILE A 52 -2.35 -7.33 -13.03
N ASP A 53 -2.27 -8.44 -12.30
CA ASP A 53 -3.43 -8.99 -11.59
C ASP A 53 -3.77 -8.10 -10.39
N ALA A 54 -5.04 -7.72 -10.23
CA ALA A 54 -5.54 -6.96 -9.09
C ALA A 54 -5.18 -7.61 -7.75
N THR A 55 -5.08 -8.94 -7.70
CA THR A 55 -4.65 -9.65 -6.49
C THR A 55 -3.20 -9.31 -6.11
N SER A 56 -2.30 -9.25 -7.10
CA SER A 56 -0.89 -8.93 -6.90
C SER A 56 -0.66 -7.46 -6.54
N ALA A 57 -1.42 -6.54 -7.15
CA ALA A 57 -1.39 -5.13 -6.80
C ALA A 57 -1.84 -4.89 -5.34
N LEU A 58 -2.93 -5.53 -4.92
CA LEU A 58 -3.42 -5.48 -3.54
C LEU A 58 -2.46 -6.15 -2.56
N GLY A 59 -1.83 -7.26 -2.95
CA GLY A 59 -0.80 -7.91 -2.15
C GLY A 59 0.40 -7.01 -1.89
N ASN A 60 0.91 -6.33 -2.92
CA ASN A 60 2.01 -5.36 -2.80
C ASN A 60 1.64 -4.18 -1.91
N ARG A 61 0.42 -3.66 -2.07
CA ARG A 61 -0.12 -2.61 -1.22
C ARG A 61 -0.19 -3.04 0.25
N PHE A 62 -0.78 -4.21 0.52
CA PHE A 62 -0.88 -4.77 1.87
C PHE A 62 0.49 -4.87 2.53
N ALA A 63 1.50 -5.39 1.81
CA ALA A 63 2.85 -5.54 2.32
C ALA A 63 3.59 -4.21 2.55
N THR A 64 3.18 -3.13 1.88
CA THR A 64 3.78 -1.80 2.01
C THR A 64 3.16 -1.01 3.16
N GLU A 65 1.83 -1.11 3.32
CA GLU A 65 1.09 -0.35 4.32
C GLU A 65 1.08 -1.02 5.70
N VAL A 66 1.16 -2.35 5.76
CA VAL A 66 1.09 -3.10 7.02
C VAL A 66 2.18 -4.18 7.06
N PRO A 67 2.85 -4.42 8.20
CA PRO A 67 3.78 -5.53 8.32
C PRO A 67 3.04 -6.85 8.12
N SER A 68 3.28 -7.55 7.01
CA SER A 68 2.57 -8.80 6.64
C SER A 68 3.01 -10.03 7.43
N THR A 69 4.09 -9.92 8.20
CA THR A 69 4.77 -11.02 8.89
C THR A 69 4.72 -10.86 10.40
N ILE A 70 4.47 -11.96 11.12
CA ILE A 70 4.62 -12.06 12.58
C ILE A 70 5.57 -13.20 12.95
N THR A 71 6.21 -13.12 14.12
CA THR A 71 7.14 -14.14 14.64
C THR A 71 6.58 -14.88 15.85
N PHE A 72 7.09 -16.09 16.09
CA PHE A 72 6.71 -16.95 17.21
C PHE A 72 7.92 -17.39 18.03
N ALA A 73 7.69 -17.60 19.33
CA ALA A 73 8.64 -18.25 20.22
C ALA A 73 8.96 -19.69 19.78
N PHE A 74 10.12 -20.18 20.19
CA PHE A 74 10.54 -21.54 19.89
C PHE A 74 9.50 -22.57 20.36
N ASN A 75 9.21 -23.52 19.48
CA ASN A 75 8.23 -24.59 19.72
C ASN A 75 6.82 -24.15 20.18
N SER A 76 6.44 -22.90 19.93
CA SER A 76 5.17 -22.34 20.38
C SER A 76 4.30 -21.86 19.22
N SER A 77 2.99 -21.99 19.36
CA SER A 77 1.96 -21.39 18.51
C SER A 77 1.19 -20.27 19.20
N GLN A 78 1.65 -19.81 20.37
CA GLN A 78 1.01 -18.73 21.11
C GLN A 78 1.39 -17.37 20.54
N LEU A 79 0.40 -16.49 20.40
CA LEU A 79 0.58 -15.12 19.94
C LEU A 79 1.11 -14.24 21.07
N THR A 80 2.27 -13.62 20.86
CA THR A 80 2.83 -12.60 21.75
C THR A 80 2.04 -11.30 21.66
N GLU A 81 2.16 -10.41 22.64
CA GLU A 81 1.45 -9.13 22.58
C GLU A 81 1.92 -8.27 21.40
N ALA A 82 3.21 -8.29 21.06
CA ALA A 82 3.73 -7.64 19.87
C ALA A 82 3.06 -8.18 18.59
N ALA A 83 2.92 -9.50 18.45
CA ALA A 83 2.21 -10.10 17.32
C ALA A 83 0.73 -9.68 17.29
N ARG A 84 0.06 -9.60 18.44
CA ARG A 84 -1.34 -9.13 18.54
C ARG A 84 -1.51 -7.68 18.10
N VAL A 85 -0.55 -6.80 18.40
CA VAL A 85 -0.55 -5.40 17.91
C VAL A 85 -0.49 -5.38 16.38
N THR A 86 0.46 -6.10 15.78
CA THR A 86 0.58 -6.19 14.31
C THR A 86 -0.69 -6.79 13.69
N LEU A 87 -1.25 -7.83 14.29
CA LEU A 87 -2.48 -8.46 13.79
C LEU A 87 -3.70 -7.53 13.90
N ARG A 88 -3.75 -6.62 14.88
CA ARG A 88 -4.79 -5.57 14.92
C ARG A 88 -4.67 -4.60 13.75
N GLN A 89 -3.46 -4.15 13.43
CA GLN A 89 -3.20 -3.29 12.26
C GLN A 89 -3.58 -4.00 10.95
N GLN A 90 -3.20 -5.28 10.80
CA GLN A 90 -3.61 -6.11 9.67
C GLN A 90 -5.14 -6.21 9.60
N ALA A 91 -5.81 -6.43 10.74
CA ALA A 91 -7.27 -6.53 10.78
C ALA A 91 -7.96 -5.23 10.35
N ASP A 92 -7.46 -4.07 10.79
CA ASP A 92 -7.99 -2.76 10.40
C ASP A 92 -7.87 -2.54 8.88
N TRP A 93 -6.78 -3.00 8.28
CA TRP A 93 -6.62 -2.98 6.82
C TRP A 93 -7.57 -3.95 6.12
N ILE A 94 -7.65 -5.20 6.57
CA ILE A 94 -8.51 -6.25 6.00
C ILE A 94 -10.00 -5.85 6.01
N ARG A 95 -10.42 -5.06 7.01
CA ARG A 95 -11.78 -4.52 7.09
C ARG A 95 -12.10 -3.48 6.02
N GLN A 96 -11.10 -2.76 5.51
CA GLN A 96 -11.30 -1.76 4.46
C GLN A 96 -11.59 -2.40 3.08
N PHE A 97 -11.21 -3.67 2.91
CA PHE A 97 -11.34 -4.45 1.68
C PHE A 97 -12.17 -5.73 1.88
N PRO A 98 -13.48 -5.63 2.16
CA PRO A 98 -14.34 -6.79 2.46
C PRO A 98 -14.42 -7.83 1.33
N GLU A 99 -14.14 -7.43 0.09
CA GLU A 99 -14.14 -8.25 -1.11
C GLU A 99 -12.90 -9.15 -1.28
N VAL A 100 -11.85 -8.95 -0.48
CA VAL A 100 -10.57 -9.68 -0.61
C VAL A 100 -10.54 -10.90 0.30
N ARG A 101 -9.93 -11.99 -0.21
CA ARG A 101 -9.57 -13.21 0.53
C ARG A 101 -8.09 -13.21 0.87
N PHE A 102 -7.78 -13.75 2.04
CA PHE A 102 -6.41 -13.84 2.55
C PHE A 102 -6.07 -15.28 2.89
N ARG A 103 -4.82 -15.63 2.59
CA ARG A 103 -4.18 -16.86 3.07
C ARG A 103 -3.15 -16.53 4.12
N VAL A 104 -3.10 -17.36 5.14
CA VAL A 104 -2.16 -17.23 6.25
C VAL A 104 -1.24 -18.44 6.22
N TYR A 105 0.02 -18.22 5.90
CA TYR A 105 1.03 -19.27 5.79
C TYR A 105 1.84 -19.39 7.07
N GLY A 106 1.84 -20.56 7.69
CA GLY A 106 2.70 -20.87 8.83
C GLY A 106 4.05 -21.45 8.40
N HIS A 107 5.15 -20.79 8.77
CA HIS A 107 6.52 -21.25 8.57
C HIS A 107 7.15 -21.70 9.89
N THR A 108 8.11 -22.62 9.77
CA THR A 108 8.88 -23.16 10.90
C THR A 108 10.37 -23.12 10.57
N ASP A 109 11.18 -23.36 11.60
CA ASP A 109 12.61 -23.59 11.47
C ASP A 109 12.93 -24.97 10.85
N LEU A 110 14.22 -25.17 10.55
CA LEU A 110 14.75 -26.41 9.95
C LEU A 110 14.96 -27.53 10.98
N VAL A 111 14.85 -27.22 12.27
CA VAL A 111 15.05 -28.16 13.37
C VAL A 111 13.82 -29.07 13.50
N GLY A 112 14.04 -30.38 13.69
CA GLY A 112 12.97 -31.37 13.88
C GLY A 112 12.52 -32.10 12.60
N SER A 113 11.50 -32.95 12.72
CA SER A 113 10.95 -33.71 11.59
C SER A 113 9.98 -32.88 10.76
N ASP A 114 9.86 -33.19 9.48
CA ASP A 114 9.01 -32.43 8.56
C ASP A 114 7.53 -32.52 8.94
N ALA A 115 7.09 -33.71 9.39
CA ALA A 115 5.72 -33.92 9.86
C ALA A 115 5.40 -33.06 11.09
N TYR A 116 6.34 -32.97 12.04
CA TYR A 116 6.19 -32.12 13.22
C TYR A 116 6.07 -30.65 12.82
N ASN A 117 6.97 -30.18 11.96
CA ASN A 117 7.02 -28.80 11.50
C ASN A 117 5.79 -28.40 10.69
N LYS A 118 5.26 -29.29 9.84
CA LYS A 118 3.98 -29.08 9.17
C LYS A 118 2.83 -28.90 10.18
N SER A 119 2.75 -29.77 11.19
CA SER A 119 1.71 -29.66 12.22
C SER A 119 1.81 -28.35 13.01
N LEU A 120 3.04 -27.92 13.35
CA LEU A 120 3.29 -26.69 14.11
C LEU A 120 3.00 -25.44 13.27
N GLY A 121 3.41 -25.42 12.01
CA GLY A 121 3.10 -24.35 11.06
C GLY A 121 1.59 -24.18 10.90
N LEU A 122 0.85 -25.28 10.75
CA LEU A 122 -0.60 -25.25 10.64
C LEU A 122 -1.26 -24.68 11.91
N ARG A 123 -0.83 -25.11 13.11
CA ARG A 123 -1.34 -24.58 14.37
C ARG A 123 -1.11 -23.07 14.51
N ARG A 124 0.04 -22.56 14.07
CA ARG A 124 0.36 -21.11 14.05
C ARG A 124 -0.57 -20.34 13.11
N ALA A 125 -0.76 -20.84 11.89
CA ALA A 125 -1.66 -20.24 10.93
C ALA A 125 -3.12 -20.22 11.46
N GLN A 126 -3.57 -21.33 12.05
CA GLN A 126 -4.89 -21.42 12.68
C GLN A 126 -5.05 -20.45 13.85
N ALA A 127 -4.02 -20.27 14.69
CA ALA A 127 -4.06 -19.31 15.80
C ALA A 127 -4.25 -17.86 15.30
N VAL A 128 -3.59 -17.50 14.20
CA VAL A 128 -3.76 -16.19 13.55
C VAL A 128 -5.17 -16.04 12.97
N VAL A 129 -5.67 -17.04 12.25
CA VAL A 129 -7.04 -17.00 11.70
C VAL A 129 -8.09 -16.91 12.81
N ALA A 130 -7.93 -17.66 13.90
CA ALA A 130 -8.80 -17.58 15.06
C ALA A 130 -8.78 -16.18 15.71
N TYR A 131 -7.58 -15.57 15.81
CA TYR A 131 -7.46 -14.21 16.32
C TYR A 131 -8.15 -13.18 15.41
N PHE A 132 -8.00 -13.28 14.10
CA PHE A 132 -8.76 -12.43 13.17
C PHE A 132 -10.27 -12.62 13.28
N GLY A 133 -10.73 -13.88 13.47
CA GLY A 133 -12.13 -14.17 13.77
C GLY A 133 -12.62 -13.47 15.04
N SER A 134 -11.80 -13.44 16.10
CA SER A 134 -12.13 -12.72 17.34
C SER A 134 -12.22 -11.19 17.15
N LEU A 135 -11.56 -10.65 16.13
CA LEU A 135 -11.62 -9.24 15.74
C LEU A 135 -12.80 -8.94 14.78
N GLY A 136 -13.66 -9.92 14.51
CA GLY A 136 -14.86 -9.76 13.68
C GLY A 136 -14.64 -9.96 12.18
N ILE A 137 -13.50 -10.50 11.74
CA ILE A 137 -13.27 -10.83 10.34
C ILE A 137 -13.91 -12.19 10.04
N SER A 138 -14.71 -12.25 8.97
CA SER A 138 -15.34 -13.51 8.54
C SER A 138 -14.29 -14.57 8.20
N THR A 139 -14.37 -15.72 8.83
CA THR A 139 -13.46 -16.86 8.61
C THR A 139 -13.57 -17.42 7.20
N THR A 140 -14.69 -17.22 6.49
CA THR A 140 -14.85 -17.62 5.08
C THR A 140 -13.84 -16.91 4.16
N ARG A 141 -13.32 -15.75 4.58
CA ARG A 141 -12.34 -14.95 3.84
C ARG A 141 -10.90 -15.30 4.19
N LEU A 142 -10.69 -16.13 5.21
CA LEU A 142 -9.39 -16.44 5.80
C LEU A 142 -9.09 -17.92 5.64
N GLU A 143 -7.98 -18.23 5.00
CA GLU A 143 -7.55 -19.61 4.80
C GLU A 143 -6.21 -19.85 5.53
N ALA A 144 -6.22 -20.76 6.51
CA ALA A 144 -5.00 -21.17 7.19
C ALA A 144 -4.30 -22.25 6.35
N VAL A 145 -3.12 -21.94 5.82
CA VAL A 145 -2.35 -22.83 4.97
C VAL A 145 -1.03 -23.17 5.66
N VAL A 146 -0.63 -24.43 5.59
CA VAL A 146 0.72 -24.81 5.99
C VAL A 146 1.66 -24.43 4.85
N SER A 147 2.69 -23.63 5.13
CA SER A 147 3.76 -23.48 4.15
C SER A 147 4.46 -24.84 4.00
N TYR A 148 5.12 -25.09 2.87
CA TYR A 148 5.92 -26.30 2.63
C TYR A 148 7.11 -26.48 3.60
N GLY A 149 7.15 -25.73 4.71
CA GLY A 149 8.02 -25.93 5.85
C GLY A 149 9.45 -25.58 5.50
N LYS A 150 10.32 -26.60 5.49
CA LYS A 150 11.76 -26.49 5.26
C LYS A 150 12.16 -26.10 3.84
N THR A 151 11.22 -26.06 2.89
CA THR A 151 11.54 -25.82 1.48
C THR A 151 11.76 -24.35 1.13
N GLN A 152 11.32 -23.40 1.98
CA GLN A 152 11.52 -21.96 1.77
C GLN A 152 11.92 -21.22 3.06
N PRO A 153 13.10 -21.53 3.64
CA PRO A 153 13.62 -20.76 4.77
C PRO A 153 14.07 -19.37 4.29
N VAL A 154 13.86 -18.36 5.12
CA VAL A 154 14.38 -16.99 4.90
C VAL A 154 15.88 -16.98 5.01
N ILE A 155 16.39 -17.73 5.99
CA ILE A 155 17.81 -17.92 6.23
C ILE A 155 18.04 -19.42 6.32
N GLN A 156 18.92 -19.92 5.46
CA GLN A 156 19.36 -21.32 5.51
C GLN A 156 20.36 -21.49 6.64
N THR A 157 19.85 -21.59 7.86
CA THR A 157 20.66 -21.86 9.06
C THR A 157 20.28 -23.22 9.63
N PRO A 158 21.25 -24.12 9.92
CA PRO A 158 20.96 -25.40 10.56
C PRO A 158 20.48 -25.27 12.02
N GLY A 159 20.65 -24.09 12.64
CA GLY A 159 20.20 -23.79 13.99
C GLY A 159 18.78 -23.18 14.06
N PRO A 160 18.22 -23.05 15.28
CA PRO A 160 16.93 -22.39 15.49
C PRO A 160 17.04 -20.89 15.14
N GLU A 161 16.30 -20.47 14.11
CA GLU A 161 16.30 -19.09 13.62
C GLU A 161 14.92 -18.46 13.81
N GLU A 162 14.86 -17.28 14.44
CA GLU A 162 13.60 -16.61 14.76
C GLU A 162 12.90 -16.11 13.51
N ARG A 163 13.67 -15.65 12.52
CA ARG A 163 13.14 -15.13 11.25
C ARG A 163 12.44 -16.22 10.43
N ASN A 164 12.77 -17.49 10.63
CA ASN A 164 12.11 -18.62 9.99
C ASN A 164 10.82 -19.03 10.72
N ARG A 165 10.71 -18.77 12.02
CA ARG A 165 9.53 -19.07 12.84
C ARG A 165 8.48 -17.98 12.70
N ARG A 166 7.93 -17.84 11.50
CA ARG A 166 7.02 -16.75 11.15
C ARG A 166 5.70 -17.24 10.57
N THR A 167 4.70 -16.37 10.63
CA THR A 167 3.50 -16.49 9.81
C THR A 167 3.42 -15.29 8.88
N VAL A 168 3.07 -15.54 7.63
CA VAL A 168 2.92 -14.52 6.59
C VAL A 168 1.47 -14.50 6.15
N THR A 169 0.86 -13.33 6.17
CA THR A 169 -0.47 -13.10 5.61
C THR A 169 -0.32 -12.58 4.19
N GLU A 170 -0.98 -13.22 3.23
CA GLU A 170 -0.94 -12.85 1.83
C GLU A 170 -2.36 -12.72 1.26
N VAL A 171 -2.52 -11.84 0.28
CA VAL A 171 -3.75 -11.72 -0.50
C VAL A 171 -3.82 -12.91 -1.44
N SER A 172 -4.88 -13.71 -1.35
CA SER A 172 -5.03 -14.93 -2.15
C SER A 172 -5.95 -14.77 -3.35
N GLY A 173 -6.85 -13.78 -3.32
CA GLY A 173 -7.87 -13.59 -4.34
C GLY A 173 -9.06 -12.77 -3.85
N PHE A 174 -10.18 -12.85 -4.57
CA PHE A 174 -11.43 -12.18 -4.20
C PHE A 174 -12.46 -13.17 -3.68
N VAL A 175 -13.42 -12.68 -2.87
CA VAL A 175 -14.50 -13.48 -2.29
C VAL A 175 -15.50 -13.94 -3.36
N ASN A 176 -15.69 -13.12 -4.40
CA ASN A 176 -16.54 -13.44 -5.54
C ASN A 176 -15.65 -13.72 -6.77
N ASP A 177 -15.80 -14.91 -7.35
CA ASP A 177 -15.09 -15.40 -8.54
C ASP A 177 -15.67 -14.83 -9.85
N SER A 178 -16.46 -13.75 -9.79
CA SER A 178 -17.06 -13.21 -11.01
C SER A 178 -15.95 -12.68 -11.91
N GLU A 179 -15.78 -13.36 -13.04
CA GLU A 179 -15.11 -12.89 -14.25
C GLU A 179 -15.11 -11.37 -14.29
N MET A 180 -13.93 -10.75 -14.40
CA MET A 180 -13.71 -9.30 -14.43
C MET A 180 -14.39 -8.65 -15.65
N LEU A 181 -15.70 -8.78 -15.76
CA LEU A 181 -16.53 -7.95 -16.58
C LEU A 181 -16.59 -6.63 -15.84
N LEU A 182 -15.98 -5.62 -16.45
CA LEU A 182 -15.97 -4.21 -16.05
C LEU A 182 -17.40 -3.69 -15.83
N ASN A 183 -18.07 -4.14 -14.77
CA ASN A 183 -19.29 -3.52 -14.29
C ASN A 183 -18.89 -2.34 -13.42
N GLY A 184 -19.71 -1.28 -13.42
CA GLY A 184 -19.41 -0.05 -12.68
C GLY A 184 -19.20 -0.24 -11.18
N LYS A 185 -19.63 -1.37 -10.60
CA LYS A 185 -19.38 -1.71 -9.19
C LYS A 185 -17.94 -2.18 -8.95
N TYR A 186 -17.36 -3.00 -9.83
CA TYR A 186 -15.95 -3.41 -9.73
C TYR A 186 -14.99 -2.27 -10.08
N ALA A 187 -15.36 -1.41 -11.05
CA ALA A 187 -14.61 -0.19 -11.33
C ALA A 187 -14.54 0.73 -10.08
N ALA A 188 -15.64 0.85 -9.31
CA ALA A 188 -15.64 1.62 -8.07
C ALA A 188 -14.74 1.04 -6.96
N ILE A 189 -14.50 -0.28 -6.94
CA ILE A 189 -13.60 -0.93 -5.98
C ILE A 189 -12.14 -0.60 -6.29
N ILE A 190 -11.72 -0.77 -7.56
CA ILE A 190 -10.35 -0.46 -8.00
C ILE A 190 -10.10 1.05 -7.93
N MET A 191 -11.07 1.86 -8.37
CA MET A 191 -10.95 3.32 -8.46
C MET A 191 -11.37 4.04 -7.17
N ARG A 192 -11.54 3.35 -6.03
CA ARG A 192 -11.99 3.98 -4.78
C ARG A 192 -11.09 5.14 -4.36
N GLU A 193 -9.78 4.98 -4.50
CA GLU A 193 -8.83 6.08 -4.25
C GLU A 193 -8.90 7.17 -5.30
N TYR A 194 -9.13 6.83 -6.58
CA TYR A 194 -9.34 7.83 -7.62
C TYR A 194 -10.55 8.70 -7.29
N ILE A 195 -11.67 8.11 -6.83
CA ILE A 195 -12.86 8.86 -6.42
C ILE A 195 -12.61 9.67 -5.15
N ASN A 196 -11.98 9.09 -4.13
CA ASN A 196 -11.70 9.79 -2.87
C ASN A 196 -10.73 10.97 -3.06
N ASN A 197 -9.72 10.81 -3.94
CA ASN A 197 -8.74 11.85 -4.24
C ASN A 197 -9.22 12.84 -5.32
N ALA A 198 -10.25 12.50 -6.12
CA ALA A 198 -10.84 13.40 -7.11
C ALA A 198 -11.69 14.50 -6.48
N VAL A 199 -11.98 14.44 -5.17
CA VAL A 199 -12.58 15.55 -4.44
C VAL A 199 -11.51 16.61 -4.19
N ARG A 200 -11.50 17.67 -5.01
CA ARG A 200 -10.66 18.85 -4.70
C ARG A 200 -11.14 19.44 -3.36
N PRO A 201 -10.26 19.72 -2.39
CA PRO A 201 -10.60 20.59 -1.27
C PRO A 201 -10.80 21.99 -1.86
N HIS A 202 -12.03 22.32 -2.27
CA HIS A 202 -12.37 23.70 -2.55
C HIS A 202 -12.70 24.37 -1.22
N PRO A 203 -12.08 25.51 -0.88
CA PRO A 203 -12.58 26.33 0.20
C PRO A 203 -14.05 26.68 -0.09
N PRO A 204 -14.92 26.73 0.93
CA PRO A 204 -16.32 27.11 0.73
C PRO A 204 -16.39 28.48 0.06
N ASN A 205 -17.33 28.65 -0.87
CA ASN A 205 -17.55 29.92 -1.53
C ASN A 205 -17.85 30.99 -0.47
N THR A 206 -17.04 32.06 -0.45
CA THR A 206 -17.30 33.21 0.40
C THR A 206 -18.41 34.04 -0.23
N ASP A 207 -19.58 34.12 0.42
CA ASP A 207 -20.65 35.00 -0.02
C ASP A 207 -20.21 36.47 0.14
N ILE A 208 -19.97 37.15 -0.98
CA ILE A 208 -19.72 38.60 -0.97
C ILE A 208 -21.07 39.32 -0.95
N SER A 209 -21.51 39.70 0.24
CA SER A 209 -22.62 40.64 0.43
C SER A 209 -22.14 42.05 0.04
N THR A 210 -22.53 42.52 -1.15
CA THR A 210 -22.42 43.94 -1.50
C THR A 210 -23.55 44.70 -0.80
N GLN A 211 -23.19 45.46 0.24
CA GLN A 211 -24.07 46.47 0.83
C GLN A 211 -24.28 47.59 -0.21
N VAL A 212 -25.38 47.54 -0.95
CA VAL A 212 -25.85 48.69 -1.71
C VAL A 212 -26.46 49.69 -0.72
N ASN A 213 -25.79 50.84 -0.55
CA ASN A 213 -26.25 51.94 0.28
C ASN A 213 -27.55 52.54 -0.32
N PRO A 214 -28.70 52.49 0.36
CA PRO A 214 -29.96 52.99 -0.18
C PRO A 214 -30.15 54.52 -0.04
N ALA A 215 -29.14 55.27 0.40
CA ALA A 215 -29.26 56.73 0.59
C ALA A 215 -28.72 57.53 -0.61
N ALA A 216 -29.46 57.52 -1.73
CA ALA A 216 -29.34 58.52 -2.79
C ALA A 216 -30.72 58.74 -3.44
N GLY A 217 -31.62 59.33 -2.67
CA GLY A 217 -33.00 59.58 -3.09
C GLY A 217 -33.74 60.48 -2.12
N GLN A 218 -33.30 61.74 -2.02
CA GLN A 218 -34.14 62.92 -1.75
C GLN A 218 -33.53 64.11 -2.49
#